data_AF-A0A6B3VYP1-F1
#
_entry.id   AF-A0A6B3VYP1-F1
#
_cell.length_a   1.000
_cell.length_b   1.000
_cell.length_c   1.000
_cell.angle_alpha   90.00
_cell.angle_beta   90.00
_cell.angle_gamma   90.00
#
_symmetry.space_group_name_H-M   'P 1'
#
loop_
_entity.id
_entity.type
_entity.pdbx_description
1 polymer ?
#
loop_
_entity_poly.entity_id
_entity_poly.type
_entity_poly.pdbx_seq_one_letter_code
_entity_poly.pdbx_strand_id
1 'polypeptide(L)'
;MKKLVLPFLLVISIFTLAGCGQLTPKDLFDKVNNAHKDIESVEIKFTESSKTEDEDEKSTGIQKMDFKKDVSYIKFNEDDMILYKDKKETLLFYDGFELGLEEDEKKEYKNYLKYNKDRQKNQLAFLQQFDDKLFEKFELKEEKDTYILTYKGSKEDKKKLLEAMSSEYYKELSKKTKHEIVDVEVFDLTFKINKKTYLIEQYQYDQKFTEKLDGEESKYDRSTTYHYSKYNKVKDIKKPKETSADSGDDEKLTLSKEEQETYEKEAANYVSALIQATVYQNVDGYVENAPDTESQEEKVKSAEHQKSAFRSIYIENGKNTMQSVGAEVSDSQFETLADGFLNALSKTKYEIVGAKAEGNDSFVVTLKIEGFNDGKLISETQAPIQEQFQQGNLTEQEFVDKIMESLAQAYNGEITLEAPVEMDVNVIRNNDGTYIVALQDQYLGGFVQY
;
A
#
# COMPACT_ATOMS: atom_id res chain seq x y z
N MET A 1 29.71 77.74 54.76
CA MET A 1 30.48 76.48 54.86
C MET A 1 29.62 75.41 55.53
N LYS A 2 29.51 74.26 54.87
CA LYS A 2 29.07 72.92 55.33
C LYS A 2 27.72 72.82 56.07
N LYS A 3 26.68 72.49 55.29
CA LYS A 3 25.41 71.93 55.79
C LYS A 3 25.58 70.42 56.02
N LEU A 4 24.94 69.98 57.11
CA LEU A 4 24.92 68.64 57.66
C LEU A 4 24.33 67.60 56.69
N VAL A 5 24.92 66.41 56.79
CA VAL A 5 24.60 65.15 56.12
C VAL A 5 23.26 64.61 56.62
N LEU A 6 22.36 64.28 55.67
CA LEU A 6 21.17 63.46 55.89
C LEU A 6 21.41 62.13 55.15
N PRO A 7 21.42 60.96 55.80
CA PRO A 7 21.52 59.69 55.10
C PRO A 7 20.12 59.29 54.61
N PHE A 8 19.88 59.46 53.31
CA PHE A 8 18.73 58.89 52.63
C PHE A 8 18.99 57.38 52.48
N LEU A 9 18.31 56.60 53.31
CA LEU A 9 18.27 55.14 53.27
C LEU A 9 17.47 54.74 52.03
N LEU A 10 18.14 54.75 50.87
CA LEU A 10 17.59 54.28 49.61
C LEU A 10 17.66 52.74 49.64
N VAL A 11 16.58 52.15 50.17
CA VAL A 11 16.25 50.74 49.95
C VAL A 11 16.07 50.58 48.45
N ILE A 12 17.16 50.25 47.75
CA ILE A 12 17.09 49.63 46.43
C ILE A 12 16.56 48.22 46.70
N SER A 13 15.24 48.11 46.70
CA SER A 13 14.55 46.85 46.47
C SER A 13 15.01 46.34 45.11
N ILE A 14 16.06 45.53 45.12
CA ILE A 14 16.42 44.65 44.03
C ILE A 14 15.24 43.68 43.90
N PHE A 15 14.26 44.04 43.08
CA PHE A 15 13.35 43.09 42.48
C PHE A 15 14.19 42.20 41.57
N THR A 16 14.80 41.15 42.12
CA THR A 16 15.13 39.96 41.34
C THR A 16 13.81 39.31 40.95
N LEU A 17 13.16 39.84 39.91
CA LEU A 17 12.25 39.06 39.09
C LEU A 17 13.11 37.97 38.45
N ALA A 18 13.16 36.81 39.09
CA ALA A 18 13.55 35.58 38.43
C ALA A 18 12.54 35.35 37.30
N GLY A 19 12.84 35.89 36.12
CA GLY A 19 12.13 35.55 34.90
C GLY A 19 12.33 34.06 34.67
N CYS A 20 11.33 33.24 35.04
CA CYS A 20 11.19 31.90 34.51
C CYS A 20 11.17 32.06 32.98
N GLY A 21 12.28 31.69 32.31
CA GLY A 21 12.38 31.79 30.86
C GLY A 21 11.18 31.09 30.22
N GLN A 22 10.44 31.83 29.40
CA GLN A 22 9.34 31.27 28.63
C GLN A 22 9.90 30.14 27.76
N LEU A 23 9.32 28.94 27.86
CA LEU A 23 9.76 27.78 27.09
C LEU A 23 9.73 28.13 25.60
N THR A 24 10.85 27.95 24.90
CA THR A 24 10.92 28.19 23.45
C THR A 24 10.60 26.91 22.66
N PRO A 25 10.22 27.00 21.37
CA PRO A 25 10.12 25.82 20.50
C PRO A 25 11.38 24.97 20.53
N LYS A 26 12.56 25.59 20.47
CA LYS A 26 13.84 24.87 20.54
C LYS A 26 13.97 24.05 21.84
N ASP A 27 13.68 24.67 22.99
CA ASP A 27 13.75 23.98 24.27
C ASP A 27 12.76 22.81 24.35
N LEU A 28 11.57 22.97 23.75
CA LEU A 28 10.57 21.90 23.69
C LEU A 28 11.03 20.76 22.79
N PHE A 29 11.61 21.04 21.62
CA PHE A 29 12.20 20.03 20.74
C PHE A 29 13.29 19.22 21.46
N ASP A 30 14.21 19.91 22.17
CA ASP A 30 15.27 19.24 22.94
C ASP A 30 14.69 18.32 24.02
N LYS A 31 13.63 18.77 24.72
CA LYS A 31 12.92 17.96 25.73
C LYS A 31 12.18 16.76 25.11
N VAL A 32 11.49 16.96 23.99
CA VAL A 32 10.80 15.88 23.27
C VAL A 32 11.81 14.85 22.77
N ASN A 33 12.89 15.29 22.14
CA ASN A 33 13.96 14.41 21.66
C ASN A 33 14.57 13.59 22.79
N ASN A 34 14.81 14.20 23.96
CA ASN A 34 15.28 13.47 25.12
C ASN A 34 14.25 12.47 25.65
N ALA A 35 12.97 12.84 25.73
CA ALA A 35 11.91 11.93 26.19
C ALA A 35 11.72 10.72 25.25
N HIS A 36 11.94 10.89 23.94
CA HIS A 36 11.76 9.82 22.96
C HIS A 36 12.98 8.88 22.82
N LYS A 37 14.13 9.18 23.44
CA LYS A 37 15.31 8.29 23.43
C LYS A 37 15.04 6.95 24.12
N ASP A 38 14.26 6.99 25.20
CA ASP A 38 13.99 5.85 26.09
C ASP A 38 12.65 5.16 25.79
N ILE A 39 12.03 5.44 24.64
CA ILE A 39 10.82 4.74 24.22
C ILE A 39 11.21 3.37 23.68
N GLU A 40 10.73 2.34 24.36
CA GLU A 40 10.83 0.94 23.95
C GLU A 40 9.63 0.53 23.08
N SER A 41 8.44 1.07 23.34
CA SER A 41 7.21 0.68 22.63
C SER A 41 6.14 1.77 22.59
N VAL A 42 5.25 1.75 21.59
CA VAL A 42 4.11 2.69 21.48
C VAL A 42 2.91 2.06 20.75
N GLU A 43 1.69 2.49 21.09
CA GLU A 43 0.46 2.21 20.35
C GLU A 43 -0.11 3.51 19.77
N ILE A 44 -0.39 3.53 18.47
CA ILE A 44 -0.80 4.72 17.73
C ILE A 44 -2.12 4.42 17.05
N LYS A 45 -3.16 5.19 17.33
CA LYS A 45 -4.38 5.16 16.52
C LYS A 45 -4.24 6.15 15.37
N PHE A 46 -4.63 5.76 14.17
CA PHE A 46 -4.56 6.65 13.02
C PHE A 46 -5.92 6.78 12.33
N THR A 47 -6.10 7.95 11.72
CA THR A 47 -7.13 8.26 10.74
C THR A 47 -6.44 8.95 9.59
N GLU A 48 -6.56 8.38 8.40
CA GLU A 48 -6.00 8.88 7.15
C GLU A 48 -7.14 9.04 6.16
N SER A 49 -7.16 10.14 5.42
CA SER A 49 -8.04 10.33 4.27
C SER A 49 -7.22 10.89 3.13
N SER A 50 -7.43 10.35 1.93
CA SER A 50 -6.77 10.79 0.71
C SER A 50 -7.83 10.93 -0.37
N LYS A 51 -7.84 12.08 -1.01
CA LYS A 51 -8.70 12.35 -2.15
C LYS A 51 -7.85 12.74 -3.35
N THR A 52 -8.07 12.05 -4.45
CA THR A 52 -7.53 12.36 -5.78
C THR A 52 -8.67 12.84 -6.70
N GLU A 53 -8.42 12.98 -7.99
CA GLU A 53 -9.49 13.31 -8.94
C GLU A 53 -10.48 12.13 -9.11
N ASP A 54 -10.01 10.90 -8.93
CA ASP A 54 -10.76 9.67 -9.23
C ASP A 54 -11.20 8.89 -7.97
N GLU A 55 -10.54 9.12 -6.83
CA GLU A 55 -10.73 8.31 -5.61
C GLU A 55 -10.91 9.16 -4.36
N ASP A 56 -11.72 8.67 -3.42
CA ASP A 56 -11.92 9.26 -2.09
C ASP A 56 -11.80 8.13 -1.06
N GLU A 57 -10.61 8.00 -0.50
CA GLU A 57 -10.25 6.93 0.41
C GLU A 57 -10.19 7.43 1.85
N LYS A 58 -10.65 6.57 2.76
CA LYS A 58 -10.51 6.78 4.19
C LYS A 58 -10.09 5.50 4.87
N SER A 59 -9.04 5.61 5.66
CA SER A 59 -8.48 4.50 6.43
C SER A 59 -8.36 4.86 7.90
N THR A 60 -8.66 3.90 8.77
CA THR A 60 -8.53 4.03 10.22
C THR A 60 -7.92 2.77 10.78
N GLY A 61 -7.19 2.90 11.90
CA GLY A 61 -6.57 1.71 12.45
C GLY A 61 -5.69 1.95 13.66
N ILE A 62 -4.90 0.92 13.96
CA ILE A 62 -3.97 0.91 15.09
C ILE A 62 -2.61 0.38 14.63
N GLN A 63 -1.57 1.17 14.90
CA GLN A 63 -0.18 0.74 14.82
C GLN A 63 0.34 0.40 16.22
N LYS A 64 1.10 -0.67 16.34
CA LYS A 64 1.86 -1.03 17.54
C LYS A 64 3.30 -1.26 17.14
N MET A 65 4.22 -0.67 17.89
CA MET A 65 5.65 -0.78 17.62
C MET A 65 6.41 -1.12 18.90
N ASP A 66 7.30 -2.09 18.81
CA ASP A 66 8.31 -2.40 19.83
C ASP A 66 9.69 -2.18 19.20
N PHE A 67 10.28 -1.02 19.50
CA PHE A 67 11.56 -0.59 18.95
C PHE A 67 12.74 -1.43 19.45
N LYS A 68 12.59 -2.07 20.62
CA LYS A 68 13.64 -2.89 21.23
C LYS A 68 13.66 -4.30 20.65
N LYS A 69 12.48 -4.88 20.41
CA LYS A 69 12.33 -6.20 19.79
C LYS A 69 12.34 -6.15 18.25
N ASP A 70 12.29 -4.96 17.66
CA ASP A 70 12.13 -4.74 16.21
C ASP A 70 10.85 -5.38 15.66
N VAL A 71 9.73 -5.12 16.33
CA VAL A 71 8.41 -5.62 15.95
C VAL A 71 7.50 -4.45 15.56
N SER A 72 6.86 -4.56 14.40
CA SER A 72 5.85 -3.61 13.91
C SER A 72 4.57 -4.36 13.59
N TYR A 73 3.43 -3.76 13.94
CA TYR A 73 2.10 -4.28 13.66
C TYR A 73 1.20 -3.12 13.28
N ILE A 74 0.46 -3.24 12.18
CA ILE A 74 -0.54 -2.27 11.73
C ILE A 74 -1.81 -3.05 11.44
N LYS A 75 -2.93 -2.67 12.06
CA LYS A 75 -4.26 -3.18 11.73
C LYS A 75 -5.12 -2.05 11.16
N PHE A 76 -5.70 -2.30 10.00
CA PHE A 76 -6.68 -1.45 9.34
C PHE A 76 -8.08 -1.92 9.73
N ASN A 77 -9.02 -1.00 9.95
CA ASN A 77 -10.37 -1.34 10.41
C ASN A 77 -11.33 -1.61 9.26
N GLU A 78 -11.07 -1.04 8.09
CA GLU A 78 -11.96 -1.10 6.94
C GLU A 78 -11.95 -2.47 6.29
N ASP A 79 -10.77 -3.08 6.13
CA ASP A 79 -10.60 -4.30 5.33
C ASP A 79 -10.05 -5.50 6.14
N ASP A 80 -10.13 -5.42 7.48
CA ASP A 80 -9.48 -6.33 8.45
C ASP A 80 -8.02 -6.71 8.12
N MET A 81 -7.33 -5.82 7.42
CA MET A 81 -5.96 -6.04 6.98
C MET A 81 -4.98 -5.85 8.14
N ILE A 82 -4.03 -6.78 8.27
CA ILE A 82 -2.96 -6.70 9.27
C ILE A 82 -1.60 -6.84 8.60
N LEU A 83 -0.76 -5.82 8.75
CA LEU A 83 0.67 -5.88 8.43
C LEU A 83 1.46 -6.20 9.69
N TYR A 84 2.29 -7.23 9.65
CA TYR A 84 3.17 -7.62 10.74
C TYR A 84 4.60 -7.78 10.27
N LYS A 85 5.55 -7.35 11.08
CA LYS A 85 6.98 -7.64 10.89
C LYS A 85 7.63 -7.90 12.22
N ASP A 86 8.49 -8.92 12.26
CA ASP A 86 9.48 -9.10 13.33
C ASP A 86 10.90 -9.19 12.75
N LYS A 87 11.81 -9.90 13.44
CA LYS A 87 13.20 -10.11 12.97
C LYS A 87 13.32 -11.19 11.90
N LYS A 88 12.33 -12.07 11.78
CA LYS A 88 12.34 -13.25 10.91
C LYS A 88 11.55 -13.02 9.64
N GLU A 89 10.37 -12.40 9.74
CA GLU A 89 9.40 -12.39 8.65
C GLU A 89 8.62 -11.06 8.59
N THR A 90 8.06 -10.82 7.40
CA THR A 90 7.05 -9.80 7.11
C THR A 90 5.82 -10.54 6.60
N LEU A 91 4.69 -10.33 7.26
CA LEU A 91 3.42 -10.99 6.95
C LEU A 91 2.35 -9.94 6.65
N LEU A 92 1.49 -10.29 5.72
CA LEU A 92 0.26 -9.58 5.43
C LEU A 92 -0.89 -10.54 5.71
N PHE A 93 -1.86 -10.11 6.51
CA PHE A 93 -3.12 -10.82 6.68
C PHE A 93 -4.25 -9.99 6.14
N TYR A 94 -5.24 -10.67 5.56
CA TYR A 94 -6.49 -10.10 5.13
C TYR A 94 -7.62 -11.02 5.61
N ASP A 95 -8.57 -10.45 6.35
CA ASP A 95 -9.69 -11.20 6.95
C ASP A 95 -9.26 -12.48 7.71
N GLY A 96 -8.16 -12.38 8.47
CA GLY A 96 -7.60 -13.49 9.26
C GLY A 96 -6.69 -14.47 8.50
N PHE A 97 -6.62 -14.41 7.17
CA PHE A 97 -5.78 -15.28 6.34
C PHE A 97 -4.44 -14.63 6.03
N GLU A 98 -3.34 -15.38 6.16
CA GLU A 98 -2.03 -14.92 5.69
C GLU A 98 -2.05 -14.91 4.15
N LEU A 99 -1.74 -13.77 3.54
CA LEU A 99 -1.57 -13.67 2.10
C LEU A 99 -0.15 -14.13 1.76
N GLY A 100 -0.06 -15.07 0.81
CA GLY A 100 1.20 -15.50 0.24
C GLY A 100 1.84 -14.36 -0.54
N LEU A 101 2.85 -13.72 0.05
CA LEU A 101 3.58 -12.63 -0.58
C LEU A 101 4.79 -13.15 -1.36
N GLU A 102 4.95 -12.67 -2.59
CA GLU A 102 6.16 -12.80 -3.37
C GLU A 102 7.33 -12.05 -2.71
N GLU A 103 8.58 -12.40 -3.06
CA GLU A 103 9.76 -11.83 -2.38
C GLU A 103 9.91 -10.31 -2.57
N ASP A 104 9.52 -9.77 -3.73
CA ASP A 104 9.54 -8.33 -3.98
C ASP A 104 8.45 -7.61 -3.17
N GLU A 105 7.25 -8.16 -3.06
CA GLU A 105 6.16 -7.61 -2.23
C GLU A 105 6.54 -7.61 -0.73
N LYS A 106 7.11 -8.71 -0.24
CA LYS A 106 7.62 -8.80 1.15
C LYS A 106 8.62 -7.68 1.44
N LYS A 107 9.47 -7.36 0.47
CA LYS A 107 10.47 -6.29 0.59
C LYS A 107 9.83 -4.92 0.59
N GLU A 108 8.80 -4.68 -0.23
CA GLU A 108 8.03 -3.43 -0.21
C GLU A 108 7.35 -3.20 1.15
N TYR A 109 6.59 -4.18 1.64
CA TYR A 109 5.93 -4.07 2.96
C TYR A 109 6.94 -3.94 4.10
N LYS A 110 8.09 -4.61 4.01
CA LYS A 110 9.18 -4.46 4.97
C LYS A 110 9.70 -3.02 5.00
N ASN A 111 9.88 -2.40 3.83
CA ASN A 111 10.34 -1.03 3.72
C ASN A 111 9.28 -0.04 4.20
N TYR A 112 8.00 -0.26 3.86
CA TYR A 112 6.88 0.51 4.37
C TYR A 112 6.80 0.48 5.91
N LEU A 113 6.91 -0.70 6.52
CA LEU A 113 6.91 -0.87 7.98
C LEU A 113 8.15 -0.25 8.64
N LYS A 114 9.31 -0.28 7.97
CA LYS A 114 10.53 0.39 8.42
C LYS A 114 10.36 1.91 8.40
N TYR A 115 9.93 2.47 7.26
CA TYR A 115 9.65 3.90 7.12
C TYR A 115 8.68 4.39 8.19
N ASN A 116 7.56 3.69 8.38
CA ASN A 116 6.59 4.01 9.42
C ASN A 116 7.22 3.95 10.81
N LYS A 117 7.96 2.88 11.14
CA LYS A 117 8.60 2.75 12.46
C LYS A 117 9.58 3.87 12.76
N ASP A 118 10.43 4.22 11.81
CA ASP A 118 11.47 5.25 11.99
C ASP A 118 10.83 6.63 12.18
N ARG A 119 9.83 6.94 11.35
CA ARG A 119 9.02 8.16 11.44
C ARG A 119 8.27 8.26 12.78
N GLN A 120 7.57 7.21 13.17
CA GLN A 120 6.68 7.21 14.34
C GLN A 120 7.42 7.12 15.69
N LYS A 121 8.70 6.72 15.71
CA LYS A 121 9.50 6.71 16.94
C LYS A 121 9.67 8.11 17.53
N ASN A 122 9.92 9.10 16.67
CA ASN A 122 9.97 10.50 17.05
C ASN A 122 9.77 11.36 15.79
N GLN A 123 8.52 11.74 15.54
CA GLN A 123 8.15 12.49 14.35
C GLN A 123 8.89 13.84 14.25
N LEU A 124 9.12 14.53 15.36
CA LEU A 124 9.84 15.81 15.33
C LEU A 124 11.30 15.60 14.91
N ALA A 125 11.99 14.61 15.49
CA ALA A 125 13.36 14.28 15.08
C ALA A 125 13.43 13.82 13.61
N PHE A 126 12.44 13.04 13.15
CA PHE A 126 12.33 12.64 11.76
C PHE A 126 12.23 13.86 10.84
N LEU A 127 11.37 14.84 11.16
CA LEU A 127 11.27 16.05 10.34
C LEU A 127 12.53 16.93 10.42
N GLN A 128 13.20 16.99 11.57
CA GLN A 128 14.45 17.74 11.75
C GLN A 128 15.62 17.23 10.89
N GLN A 129 15.56 15.99 10.39
CA GLN A 129 16.61 15.48 9.51
C GLN A 129 16.63 16.21 8.15
N PHE A 130 15.51 16.84 7.77
CA PHE A 130 15.37 17.59 6.52
C PHE A 130 15.66 19.09 6.68
N ASP A 131 15.56 19.61 7.91
CA ASP A 131 15.79 21.00 8.26
C ASP A 131 16.25 21.11 9.72
N ASP A 132 17.55 21.41 9.91
CA ASP A 132 18.16 21.52 11.24
C ASP A 132 17.58 22.69 12.06
N LYS A 133 17.02 23.69 11.38
CA LYS A 133 16.34 24.86 11.96
C LYS A 133 14.83 24.76 11.93
N LEU A 134 14.28 23.57 11.72
CA LEU A 134 12.83 23.35 11.67
C LEU A 134 12.09 23.96 12.88
N PHE A 135 12.69 23.93 14.06
CA PHE A 135 12.10 24.50 15.29
C PHE A 135 11.82 26.01 15.20
N GLU A 136 12.56 26.76 14.39
CA GLU A 136 12.34 28.21 14.18
C GLU A 136 11.04 28.47 13.42
N LYS A 137 10.54 27.46 12.70
CA LYS A 137 9.33 27.50 11.89
C LYS A 137 8.10 26.99 12.65
N PHE A 138 8.21 26.76 13.96
CA PHE A 138 7.08 26.36 14.81
C PHE A 138 6.69 27.47 15.78
N GLU A 139 5.39 27.72 15.86
CA GLU A 139 4.79 28.51 16.93
C GLU A 139 4.42 27.58 18.09
N LEU A 140 4.79 27.97 19.31
CA LEU A 140 4.48 27.25 20.55
C LEU A 140 3.35 27.94 21.31
N LYS A 141 2.26 27.22 21.51
CA LYS A 141 1.16 27.59 22.41
C LYS A 141 1.16 26.68 23.63
N GLU A 142 1.07 27.28 24.81
CA GLU A 142 0.96 26.57 26.08
C GLU A 142 -0.51 26.48 26.52
N GLU A 143 -1.04 25.27 26.70
CA GLU A 143 -2.39 25.02 27.26
C GLU A 143 -2.29 24.41 28.66
N LYS A 144 -3.38 23.98 29.30
CA LYS A 144 -3.33 23.52 30.71
C LYS A 144 -2.36 22.34 30.90
N ASP A 145 -2.55 21.26 30.13
CA ASP A 145 -1.85 19.98 30.30
C ASP A 145 -0.94 19.61 29.11
N THR A 146 -0.99 20.39 28.04
CA THR A 146 -0.37 20.09 26.75
C THR A 146 0.34 21.32 26.17
N TYR A 147 1.43 21.11 25.45
CA TYR A 147 2.04 22.08 24.54
C TYR A 147 1.56 21.80 23.12
N ILE A 148 1.21 22.85 22.38
CA ILE A 148 0.81 22.77 20.98
C ILE A 148 1.90 23.43 20.14
N LEU A 149 2.47 22.68 19.20
CA LEU A 149 3.35 23.21 18.17
C LEU A 149 2.58 23.26 16.86
N THR A 150 2.55 24.43 16.22
CA THR A 150 1.94 24.62 14.89
C THR A 150 2.99 25.13 13.92
N TYR A 151 3.16 24.44 12.79
CA TYR A 151 4.13 24.84 11.77
C TYR A 151 3.67 26.12 11.05
N LYS A 152 4.57 27.09 10.93
CA LYS A 152 4.38 28.43 10.35
C LYS A 152 5.45 28.76 9.29
N GLY A 153 6.03 27.74 8.65
CA GLY A 153 6.96 27.93 7.53
C GLY A 153 6.31 28.70 6.36
N SER A 154 7.13 29.36 5.54
CA SER A 154 6.67 30.01 4.30
C SER A 154 6.12 28.99 3.28
N LYS A 155 5.57 29.45 2.15
CA LYS A 155 5.15 28.55 1.06
C LYS A 155 6.32 27.70 0.56
N GLU A 156 7.49 28.28 0.42
CA GLU A 156 8.73 27.61 0.01
C GLU A 156 9.19 26.60 1.07
N ASP A 157 9.09 26.93 2.36
CA ASP A 157 9.45 26.00 3.44
C ASP A 157 8.49 24.81 3.49
N LYS A 158 7.19 25.04 3.26
CA LYS A 158 6.17 23.98 3.18
C LYS A 158 6.45 23.05 2.00
N LYS A 159 6.72 23.61 0.81
CA LYS A 159 7.09 22.82 -0.38
C LYS A 159 8.32 21.98 -0.14
N LYS A 160 9.42 22.55 0.39
CA LYS A 160 10.65 21.81 0.68
C LYS A 160 10.45 20.67 1.68
N LEU A 161 9.68 20.91 2.75
CA LEU A 161 9.43 19.89 3.75
C LEU A 161 8.59 18.75 3.18
N LEU A 162 7.54 19.06 2.41
CA LEU A 162 6.70 18.06 1.75
C LEU A 162 7.49 17.25 0.73
N GLU A 163 8.32 17.90 -0.09
CA GLU A 163 9.21 17.26 -1.05
C GLU A 163 10.21 16.32 -0.38
N ALA A 164 10.83 16.75 0.73
CA ALA A 164 11.73 15.90 1.50
C ALA A 164 11.02 14.68 2.13
N MET A 165 9.78 14.87 2.62
CA MET A 165 8.96 13.77 3.13
C MET A 165 8.59 12.77 2.04
N SER A 166 8.20 13.25 0.85
CA SER A 166 7.90 12.42 -0.32
C SER A 166 9.15 11.68 -0.81
N SER A 167 10.29 12.36 -0.87
CA SER A 167 11.58 11.78 -1.23
C SER A 167 11.99 10.64 -0.33
N GLU A 168 11.86 10.80 0.99
CA GLU A 168 12.22 9.74 1.91
C GLU A 168 11.25 8.54 1.82
N TYR A 169 9.98 8.80 1.54
CA TYR A 169 8.99 7.74 1.29
C TYR A 169 9.34 6.93 0.04
N TYR A 170 9.50 7.58 -1.11
CA TYR A 170 9.84 6.89 -2.36
C TYR A 170 11.22 6.25 -2.33
N LYS A 171 12.22 6.85 -1.68
CA LYS A 171 13.55 6.25 -1.52
C LYS A 171 13.51 4.89 -0.83
N GLU A 172 12.61 4.72 0.13
CA GLU A 172 12.44 3.44 0.85
C GLU A 172 11.61 2.44 0.03
N LEU A 173 10.62 2.88 -0.75
CA LEU A 173 9.74 1.98 -1.51
C LEU A 173 10.22 1.67 -2.93
N SER A 174 10.60 2.69 -3.70
CA SER A 174 11.07 2.58 -5.09
C SER A 174 12.22 3.54 -5.38
N LYS A 175 13.43 2.98 -5.57
CA LYS A 175 14.63 3.78 -5.91
C LYS A 175 14.58 4.42 -7.29
N LYS A 176 13.62 4.04 -8.15
CA LYS A 176 13.57 4.45 -9.56
C LYS A 176 12.54 5.56 -9.83
N THR A 177 11.57 5.75 -8.93
CA THR A 177 10.49 6.72 -9.13
C THR A 177 11.01 8.14 -9.02
N LYS A 178 10.90 8.89 -10.11
CA LYS A 178 11.13 10.34 -10.11
C LYS A 178 9.87 10.99 -9.57
N HIS A 179 10.03 11.83 -8.55
CA HIS A 179 8.92 12.59 -8.00
C HIS A 179 9.33 14.05 -7.84
N GLU A 180 8.39 14.96 -8.02
CA GLU A 180 8.56 16.39 -7.81
C GLU A 180 7.26 16.96 -7.26
N ILE A 181 7.34 17.73 -6.18
CA ILE A 181 6.19 18.52 -5.73
C ILE A 181 6.08 19.75 -6.64
N VAL A 182 5.02 19.84 -7.43
CA VAL A 182 4.79 20.93 -8.38
C VAL A 182 4.31 22.17 -7.63
N ASP A 183 3.20 22.05 -6.89
CA ASP A 183 2.60 23.13 -6.10
C ASP A 183 2.07 22.62 -4.75
N VAL A 184 1.99 23.53 -3.78
CA VAL A 184 1.42 23.30 -2.45
C VAL A 184 0.41 24.39 -2.15
N GLU A 185 -0.87 24.02 -2.11
CA GLU A 185 -1.97 24.91 -1.74
C GLU A 185 -2.15 24.95 -0.23
N VAL A 186 -2.13 23.78 0.42
CA VAL A 186 -2.29 23.63 1.87
C VAL A 186 -1.19 22.72 2.40
N PHE A 187 -0.59 23.12 3.52
CA PHE A 187 0.26 22.26 4.33
C PHE A 187 0.19 22.80 5.75
N ASP A 188 -0.65 22.18 6.56
CA ASP A 188 -0.81 22.49 7.98
C ASP A 188 -0.31 21.30 8.79
N LEU A 189 0.44 21.60 9.85
CA LEU A 189 1.14 20.61 10.64
C LEU A 189 1.08 21.01 12.11
N THR A 190 0.50 20.14 12.94
CA THR A 190 0.33 20.38 14.38
C THR A 190 0.74 19.18 15.22
N PHE A 191 1.41 19.46 16.34
CA PHE A 191 1.72 18.48 17.38
C PHE A 191 1.08 18.88 18.70
N LYS A 192 0.58 17.90 19.44
CA LYS A 192 0.21 18.02 20.86
C LYS A 192 1.20 17.22 21.69
N ILE A 193 1.82 17.83 22.68
CA ILE A 193 2.88 17.24 23.50
C ILE A 193 2.51 17.34 24.98
N ASN A 194 2.58 16.22 25.69
CA ASN A 194 2.26 16.18 27.12
C ASN A 194 3.26 17.01 27.94
N LYS A 195 2.80 17.94 28.77
CA LYS A 195 3.71 18.81 29.54
C LYS A 195 4.59 18.11 30.57
N LYS A 196 4.10 17.00 31.13
CA LYS A 196 4.78 16.29 32.23
C LYS A 196 5.84 15.34 31.71
N THR A 197 5.54 14.67 30.59
CA THR A 197 6.40 13.61 30.03
C THR A 197 7.17 14.03 28.79
N TYR A 198 6.77 15.13 28.14
CA TYR A 198 7.29 15.58 26.84
C TYR A 198 7.14 14.55 25.71
N LEU A 199 6.24 13.58 25.88
CA LEU A 199 5.87 12.63 24.86
C LEU A 199 4.82 13.25 23.92
N ILE A 200 4.89 12.91 22.63
CA ILE A 200 3.89 13.35 21.65
C ILE A 200 2.57 12.63 21.97
N GLU A 201 1.47 13.36 22.05
CA GLU A 201 0.12 12.79 22.26
C GLU A 201 -0.64 12.71 20.93
N GLN A 202 -0.41 13.68 20.04
CA GLN A 202 -1.02 13.75 18.73
C GLN A 202 -0.08 14.40 17.72
N TYR A 203 -0.11 13.90 16.49
CA TYR A 203 0.49 14.48 15.29
C TYR A 203 -0.61 14.55 14.23
N GLN A 204 -0.83 15.72 13.66
CA GLN A 204 -1.81 15.92 12.59
C GLN A 204 -1.21 16.74 11.46
N TYR A 205 -1.54 16.38 10.22
CA TYR A 205 -1.31 17.24 9.08
C TYR A 205 -2.46 17.22 8.08
N ASP A 206 -2.61 18.33 7.39
CA ASP A 206 -3.54 18.54 6.28
C ASP A 206 -2.74 19.07 5.09
N GLN A 207 -2.88 18.46 3.93
CA GLN A 207 -2.07 18.71 2.74
C GLN A 207 -2.94 18.79 1.50
N LYS A 208 -2.76 19.84 0.70
CA LYS A 208 -3.29 19.95 -0.66
C LYS A 208 -2.18 20.34 -1.59
N PHE A 209 -1.82 19.45 -2.51
CA PHE A 209 -0.65 19.64 -3.37
C PHE A 209 -0.81 18.92 -4.70
N THR A 210 -0.03 19.38 -5.68
CA THR A 210 0.16 18.70 -6.96
C THR A 210 1.56 18.09 -6.95
N GLU A 211 1.65 16.80 -7.25
CA GLU A 211 2.90 16.09 -7.40
C GLU A 211 3.00 15.51 -8.81
N LYS A 212 4.22 15.46 -9.33
CA LYS A 212 4.55 14.83 -10.59
C LYS A 212 5.30 13.54 -10.32
N LEU A 213 4.72 12.39 -10.64
CA LEU A 213 5.33 11.07 -10.53
C LEU A 213 5.64 10.55 -11.93
N ASP A 214 6.92 10.29 -12.21
CA ASP A 214 7.44 9.77 -13.49
C ASP A 214 6.97 10.50 -14.77
N GLY A 215 6.48 11.74 -14.65
CA GLY A 215 6.01 12.53 -15.78
C GLY A 215 4.54 12.93 -15.68
N GLU A 216 3.77 12.25 -14.83
CA GLU A 216 2.33 12.44 -14.68
C GLU A 216 2.02 13.28 -13.45
N GLU A 217 1.18 14.29 -13.63
CA GLU A 217 0.76 15.17 -12.54
C GLU A 217 -0.53 14.68 -11.90
N SER A 218 -0.54 14.55 -10.58
CA SER A 218 -1.70 14.17 -9.79
C SER A 218 -1.92 15.17 -8.67
N LYS A 219 -3.19 15.47 -8.39
CA LYS A 219 -3.58 16.32 -7.25
C LYS A 219 -3.98 15.46 -6.08
N TYR A 220 -3.53 15.87 -4.89
CA TYR A 220 -3.79 15.18 -3.64
C TYR A 220 -4.37 16.13 -2.61
N ASP A 221 -5.46 15.71 -1.96
CA ASP A 221 -6.02 16.31 -0.76
C ASP A 221 -5.98 15.26 0.36
N ARG A 222 -5.00 15.40 1.27
CA ARG A 222 -4.71 14.42 2.31
C ARG A 222 -4.91 15.03 3.69
N SER A 223 -5.58 14.30 4.57
CA SER A 223 -5.66 14.60 6.00
C SER A 223 -5.22 13.39 6.79
N THR A 224 -4.41 13.60 7.83
CA THR A 224 -3.90 12.52 8.64
C THR A 224 -3.81 12.94 10.09
N THR A 225 -4.32 12.09 10.99
CA THR A 225 -4.21 12.26 12.43
C THR A 225 -3.70 10.98 13.08
N TYR A 226 -2.62 11.10 13.84
CA TYR A 226 -2.07 10.05 14.69
C TYR A 226 -2.25 10.42 16.16
N HIS A 227 -2.77 9.48 16.96
CA HIS A 227 -2.92 9.59 18.40
C HIS A 227 -2.04 8.56 19.10
N TYR A 228 -1.02 9.02 19.80
CA TYR A 228 -0.06 8.16 20.49
C TYR A 228 -0.54 7.84 21.90
N SER A 229 -0.34 6.59 22.29
CA SER A 229 -0.74 6.08 23.60
C SER A 229 0.14 4.91 24.02
N LYS A 230 -0.01 4.50 25.29
CA LYS A 230 0.66 3.31 25.85
C LYS A 230 2.18 3.27 25.64
N TYR A 231 2.85 4.42 25.65
CA TYR A 231 4.32 4.48 25.68
C TYR A 231 4.89 3.57 26.77
N ASN A 232 5.83 2.71 26.38
CA ASN A 232 6.49 1.70 27.23
C ASN A 232 5.51 0.76 27.97
N LYS A 233 4.28 0.62 27.45
CA LYS A 233 3.21 -0.22 28.03
C LYS A 233 2.62 -1.20 27.03
N VAL A 234 3.08 -1.21 25.78
CA VAL A 234 2.69 -2.25 24.81
C VAL A 234 3.44 -3.51 25.18
N LYS A 235 2.74 -4.44 25.82
CA LYS A 235 3.28 -5.75 26.17
C LYS A 235 3.06 -6.69 25.00
N ASP A 236 4.12 -7.37 24.58
CA ASP A 236 4.15 -8.46 23.60
C ASP A 236 3.18 -8.27 22.43
N ILE A 237 3.67 -7.60 21.38
CA ILE A 237 2.98 -7.56 20.09
C ILE A 237 3.00 -8.98 19.53
N LYS A 238 1.86 -9.67 19.65
CA LYS A 238 1.72 -11.05 19.19
C LYS A 238 1.84 -11.08 17.68
N LYS A 239 2.67 -12.00 17.18
CA LYS A 239 2.61 -12.44 15.79
C LYS A 239 1.15 -12.82 15.49
N PRO A 240 0.50 -12.23 14.48
CA PRO A 240 -0.78 -12.73 14.02
C PRO A 240 -0.54 -14.18 13.62
N LYS A 241 -1.39 -15.05 14.14
CA LYS A 241 -1.43 -16.38 13.60
C LYS A 241 -2.43 -16.30 12.47
N GLU A 242 -2.20 -17.05 11.41
CA GLU A 242 -3.31 -17.54 10.63
C GLU A 242 -4.38 -17.97 11.62
N THR A 243 -5.62 -17.59 11.36
CA THR A 243 -6.72 -18.51 11.67
C THR A 243 -6.43 -19.78 10.88
N SER A 244 -5.48 -20.55 11.39
CA SER A 244 -5.23 -21.89 10.96
C SER A 244 -6.58 -22.57 11.09
N ALA A 245 -6.99 -23.27 10.05
CA ALA A 245 -7.94 -24.37 10.12
C ALA A 245 -7.58 -25.43 11.20
N ASP A 246 -6.54 -25.18 12.01
CA ASP A 246 -5.90 -26.06 12.98
C ASP A 246 -5.47 -25.32 14.28
N SER A 247 -5.98 -24.12 14.59
CA SER A 247 -5.81 -23.55 15.93
C SER A 247 -6.84 -24.24 16.81
N GLY A 248 -6.43 -25.27 17.55
CA GLY A 248 -7.27 -26.10 18.43
C GLY A 248 -8.01 -25.41 19.59
N ASP A 249 -8.57 -24.22 19.39
CA ASP A 249 -9.99 -24.07 19.64
C ASP A 249 -10.69 -24.53 18.36
N ASP A 250 -11.29 -25.73 18.40
CA ASP A 250 -12.34 -26.11 17.48
C ASP A 250 -13.37 -24.94 17.36
N GLU A 251 -13.13 -23.93 16.52
CA GLU A 251 -14.17 -23.60 15.54
C GLU A 251 -14.20 -24.82 14.62
N LYS A 252 -14.75 -25.92 15.18
CA LYS A 252 -15.42 -26.92 14.38
C LYS A 252 -16.17 -26.10 13.34
N LEU A 253 -15.92 -26.39 12.07
CA LEU A 253 -16.86 -26.09 10.99
C LEU A 253 -18.25 -26.18 11.61
N THR A 254 -18.81 -25.00 11.90
CA THR A 254 -20.13 -24.91 12.52
C THR A 254 -21.18 -25.11 11.45
N LEU A 255 -20.74 -24.94 10.19
CA LEU A 255 -21.41 -25.39 9.00
C LEU A 255 -21.84 -26.85 9.16
N SER A 256 -23.13 -27.06 8.94
CA SER A 256 -23.64 -28.37 8.60
C SER A 256 -22.96 -28.88 7.32
N LYS A 257 -23.00 -30.19 7.10
CA LYS A 257 -22.48 -30.78 5.86
C LYS A 257 -23.13 -30.19 4.61
N GLU A 258 -24.42 -29.86 4.69
CA GLU A 258 -25.17 -29.26 3.60
C GLU A 258 -24.70 -27.83 3.31
N GLU A 259 -24.44 -27.02 4.35
CA GLU A 259 -23.86 -25.68 4.19
C GLU A 259 -22.45 -25.76 3.63
N GLN A 260 -21.62 -26.68 4.13
CA GLN A 260 -20.26 -26.88 3.63
C GLN A 260 -20.25 -27.25 2.14
N GLU A 261 -21.02 -28.26 1.73
CA GLU A 261 -21.12 -28.68 0.32
C GLU A 261 -21.66 -27.55 -0.56
N THR A 262 -22.59 -26.74 -0.05
CA THR A 262 -23.14 -25.59 -0.77
C THR A 262 -22.10 -24.49 -0.96
N TYR A 263 -21.41 -24.08 0.09
CA TYR A 263 -20.46 -22.97 0.03
C TYR A 263 -19.17 -23.34 -0.71
N GLU A 264 -18.69 -24.58 -0.58
CA GLU A 264 -17.59 -25.09 -1.41
C GLU A 264 -17.94 -25.03 -2.91
N LYS A 265 -19.18 -25.41 -3.26
CA LYS A 265 -19.67 -25.31 -4.64
C LYS A 265 -19.80 -23.86 -5.12
N GLU A 266 -20.33 -22.98 -4.28
CA GLU A 266 -20.44 -21.55 -4.59
C GLU A 266 -19.06 -20.89 -4.77
N ALA A 267 -18.07 -21.23 -3.94
CA ALA A 267 -16.69 -20.77 -4.08
C ALA A 267 -16.07 -21.24 -5.41
N ALA A 268 -16.22 -22.53 -5.74
CA ALA A 268 -15.79 -23.08 -7.03
C ALA A 268 -16.44 -22.35 -8.22
N ASN A 269 -17.75 -22.14 -8.14
CA ASN A 269 -18.55 -21.43 -9.12
C ASN A 269 -18.08 -19.98 -9.30
N TYR A 270 -17.76 -19.27 -8.22
CA TYR A 270 -17.24 -17.92 -8.25
C TYR A 270 -15.86 -17.85 -8.94
N VAL A 271 -14.94 -18.75 -8.62
CA VAL A 271 -13.63 -18.84 -9.30
C VAL A 271 -13.82 -19.13 -10.80
N SER A 272 -14.72 -20.04 -11.15
CA SER A 272 -15.10 -20.30 -12.55
C SER A 272 -15.62 -19.03 -13.23
N ALA A 273 -16.50 -18.27 -12.57
CA ALA A 273 -17.05 -17.04 -13.10
C ALA A 273 -15.95 -16.01 -13.38
N LEU A 274 -15.05 -15.77 -12.42
CA LEU A 274 -13.90 -14.87 -12.61
C LEU A 274 -13.07 -15.27 -13.84
N ILE A 275 -12.70 -16.56 -13.96
CA ILE A 275 -11.97 -17.07 -15.11
C ILE A 275 -12.73 -16.83 -16.43
N GLN A 276 -14.07 -17.00 -16.44
CA GLN A 276 -14.88 -16.71 -17.63
C GLN A 276 -14.78 -15.24 -18.05
N ALA A 277 -14.88 -14.30 -17.10
CA ALA A 277 -14.79 -12.87 -17.42
C ALA A 277 -13.36 -12.43 -17.80
N THR A 278 -12.33 -12.89 -17.09
CA THR A 278 -10.95 -12.41 -17.24
C THR A 278 -10.20 -13.17 -18.34
N VAL A 279 -10.14 -14.50 -18.29
CA VAL A 279 -9.37 -15.32 -19.23
C VAL A 279 -10.12 -15.51 -20.55
N TYR A 280 -11.40 -15.87 -20.46
CA TYR A 280 -12.21 -16.17 -21.65
C TYR A 280 -13.00 -14.96 -22.19
N GLN A 281 -12.95 -13.81 -21.51
CA GLN A 281 -13.63 -12.58 -21.91
C GLN A 281 -15.15 -12.75 -22.13
N ASN A 282 -15.73 -13.73 -21.42
CA ASN A 282 -17.08 -14.26 -21.56
C ASN A 282 -17.99 -13.81 -20.41
N VAL A 283 -18.74 -12.74 -20.66
CA VAL A 283 -19.69 -12.15 -19.70
C VAL A 283 -20.83 -13.11 -19.37
N ASP A 284 -21.38 -13.79 -20.37
CA ASP A 284 -22.47 -14.75 -20.16
C ASP A 284 -21.99 -15.93 -19.30
N GLY A 285 -20.77 -16.41 -19.57
CA GLY A 285 -20.12 -17.45 -18.76
C GLY A 285 -19.92 -17.01 -17.30
N TYR A 286 -19.56 -15.75 -17.04
CA TYR A 286 -19.52 -15.23 -15.67
C TYR A 286 -20.92 -15.29 -15.03
N VAL A 287 -21.93 -14.75 -15.69
CA VAL A 287 -23.31 -14.66 -15.15
C VAL A 287 -23.90 -16.04 -14.85
N GLU A 288 -23.61 -17.03 -15.70
CA GLU A 288 -24.05 -18.42 -15.52
C GLU A 288 -23.39 -19.12 -14.33
N ASN A 289 -22.12 -18.79 -14.05
CA ASN A 289 -21.35 -19.45 -12.99
C ASN A 289 -21.41 -18.70 -11.66
N ALA A 290 -21.56 -17.37 -11.65
CA ALA A 290 -21.50 -16.57 -10.43
C ALA A 290 -22.60 -17.01 -9.43
N PRO A 291 -22.29 -17.11 -8.12
CA PRO A 291 -23.27 -17.46 -7.09
C PRO A 291 -24.53 -16.59 -7.12
N ASP A 292 -25.68 -17.15 -6.72
CA ASP A 292 -27.00 -16.48 -6.77
C ASP A 292 -27.23 -15.43 -5.66
N THR A 293 -26.16 -14.99 -5.01
CA THR A 293 -26.19 -13.95 -3.98
C THR A 293 -26.39 -12.55 -4.58
N GLU A 294 -26.05 -12.36 -5.86
CA GLU A 294 -26.22 -11.11 -6.60
C GLU A 294 -27.40 -11.18 -7.58
N SER A 295 -28.03 -10.03 -7.85
CA SER A 295 -29.03 -9.93 -8.92
C SER A 295 -28.41 -10.11 -10.30
N GLN A 296 -29.19 -10.53 -11.29
CA GLN A 296 -28.69 -10.70 -12.66
C GLN A 296 -28.07 -9.42 -13.25
N GLU A 297 -28.63 -8.24 -12.92
CA GLU A 297 -28.07 -6.95 -13.36
C GLU A 297 -26.70 -6.68 -12.71
N GLU A 298 -26.53 -7.01 -11.43
CA GLU A 298 -25.26 -6.89 -10.72
C GLU A 298 -24.22 -7.86 -11.28
N LYS A 299 -24.58 -9.13 -11.52
CA LYS A 299 -23.69 -10.12 -12.14
C LYS A 299 -23.15 -9.65 -13.50
N VAL A 300 -24.00 -9.05 -14.33
CA VAL A 300 -23.58 -8.49 -15.63
C VAL A 300 -22.62 -7.31 -15.44
N LYS A 301 -22.91 -6.40 -14.52
CA LYS A 301 -22.02 -5.26 -14.21
C LYS A 301 -20.67 -5.74 -13.68
N SER A 302 -20.67 -6.70 -12.76
CA SER A 302 -19.46 -7.31 -12.22
C SER A 302 -18.65 -8.00 -13.32
N ALA A 303 -19.29 -8.78 -14.19
CA ALA A 303 -18.64 -9.44 -15.32
C ALA A 303 -17.96 -8.45 -16.28
N GLU A 304 -18.67 -7.38 -16.69
CA GLU A 304 -18.12 -6.36 -17.58
C GLU A 304 -16.99 -5.57 -16.93
N HIS A 305 -17.10 -5.31 -15.63
CA HIS A 305 -16.04 -4.67 -14.85
C HIS A 305 -14.79 -5.56 -14.81
N GLN A 306 -14.90 -6.83 -14.43
CA GLN A 306 -13.77 -7.76 -14.37
C GLN A 306 -13.09 -7.93 -15.73
N LYS A 307 -13.88 -8.10 -16.79
CA LYS A 307 -13.41 -8.19 -18.16
C LYS A 307 -12.62 -6.96 -18.59
N SER A 308 -13.20 -5.77 -18.36
CA SER A 308 -12.60 -4.50 -18.77
C SER A 308 -11.36 -4.16 -17.95
N ALA A 309 -11.41 -4.36 -16.63
CA ALA A 309 -10.31 -4.09 -15.71
C ALA A 309 -9.09 -4.95 -16.06
N PHE A 310 -9.28 -6.27 -16.27
CA PHE A 310 -8.20 -7.17 -16.63
C PHE A 310 -7.47 -6.72 -17.91
N ARG A 311 -8.23 -6.33 -18.93
CA ARG A 311 -7.69 -5.83 -20.19
C ARG A 311 -6.93 -4.51 -20.01
N SER A 312 -7.51 -3.56 -19.27
CA SER A 312 -6.88 -2.26 -19.02
C SER A 312 -5.56 -2.41 -18.26
N ILE A 313 -5.54 -3.23 -17.20
CA ILE A 313 -4.33 -3.50 -16.41
C ILE A 313 -3.22 -4.09 -17.28
N TYR A 314 -3.53 -5.05 -18.16
CA TYR A 314 -2.54 -5.62 -19.08
C TYR A 314 -1.92 -4.54 -19.99
N ILE A 315 -2.75 -3.65 -20.55
CA ILE A 315 -2.29 -2.57 -21.43
C ILE A 315 -1.45 -1.55 -20.66
N GLU A 316 -1.90 -1.13 -19.48
CA GLU A 316 -1.19 -0.16 -18.64
C GLU A 316 0.17 -0.70 -18.20
N ASN A 317 0.24 -1.95 -17.76
CA ASN A 317 1.51 -2.60 -17.41
C ASN A 317 2.47 -2.69 -18.61
N GLY A 318 1.94 -2.99 -19.81
CA GLY A 318 2.72 -2.99 -21.05
C GLY A 318 3.27 -1.60 -21.39
N LYS A 319 2.43 -0.56 -21.29
CA LYS A 319 2.82 0.84 -21.51
C LYS A 319 3.92 1.28 -20.56
N ASN A 320 3.73 1.04 -19.26
CA ASN A 320 4.70 1.37 -18.22
C ASN A 320 6.05 0.69 -18.48
N THR A 321 6.03 -0.58 -18.89
CA THR A 321 7.24 -1.34 -19.22
C THR A 321 7.99 -0.71 -20.41
N MET A 322 7.30 -0.40 -21.50
CA MET A 322 7.94 0.16 -22.71
C MET A 322 8.43 1.60 -22.52
N GLN A 323 7.68 2.41 -21.77
CA GLN A 323 8.10 3.76 -21.39
C GLN A 323 9.40 3.73 -20.57
N SER A 324 9.54 2.75 -19.66
CA SER A 324 10.73 2.62 -18.81
C SER A 324 12.02 2.35 -19.60
N VAL A 325 11.92 1.76 -20.79
CA VAL A 325 13.04 1.48 -21.71
C VAL A 325 13.17 2.52 -22.82
N GLY A 326 12.33 3.57 -22.81
CA GLY A 326 12.35 4.66 -23.79
C GLY A 326 11.86 4.27 -25.18
N ALA A 327 11.09 3.19 -25.31
CA ALA A 327 10.52 2.76 -26.57
C ALA A 327 9.20 3.51 -26.85
N GLU A 328 9.06 4.08 -28.05
CA GLU A 328 7.81 4.70 -28.49
C GLU A 328 6.90 3.62 -29.08
N VAL A 329 5.80 3.30 -28.39
CA VAL A 329 4.79 2.35 -28.85
C VAL A 329 3.43 3.03 -28.81
N SER A 330 2.69 2.97 -29.91
CA SER A 330 1.36 3.57 -30.01
C SER A 330 0.31 2.79 -29.23
N ASP A 331 -0.75 3.48 -28.79
CA ASP A 331 -1.91 2.83 -28.16
C ASP A 331 -2.47 1.70 -29.03
N SER A 332 -2.60 1.92 -30.34
CA SER A 332 -3.10 0.90 -31.27
C SER A 332 -2.25 -0.38 -31.29
N GLN A 333 -0.94 -0.28 -31.07
CA GLN A 333 -0.06 -1.46 -30.99
C GLN A 333 -0.30 -2.23 -29.68
N PHE A 334 -0.49 -1.54 -28.56
CA PHE A 334 -0.85 -2.19 -27.29
C PHE A 334 -2.22 -2.86 -27.35
N GLU A 335 -3.21 -2.19 -27.93
CA GLU A 335 -4.55 -2.75 -28.14
C GLU A 335 -4.47 -4.04 -28.98
N THR A 336 -3.71 -4.02 -30.07
CA THR A 336 -3.52 -5.19 -30.94
C THR A 336 -2.80 -6.34 -30.22
N LEU A 337 -1.78 -6.02 -29.41
CA LEU A 337 -1.06 -6.99 -28.61
C LEU A 337 -1.96 -7.60 -27.53
N ALA A 338 -2.76 -6.79 -26.84
CA ALA A 338 -3.72 -7.22 -25.83
C ALA A 338 -4.78 -8.14 -26.42
N ASP A 339 -5.34 -7.80 -27.58
CA ASP A 339 -6.31 -8.65 -28.27
C ASP A 339 -5.69 -10.00 -28.66
N GLY A 340 -4.44 -9.99 -29.13
CA GLY A 340 -3.68 -11.22 -29.39
C GLY A 340 -3.51 -12.05 -28.13
N PHE A 341 -2.99 -11.46 -27.06
CA PHE A 341 -2.75 -12.15 -25.79
C PHE A 341 -4.03 -12.74 -25.18
N LEU A 342 -5.13 -11.98 -25.15
CA LEU A 342 -6.43 -12.46 -24.68
C LEU A 342 -6.96 -13.61 -25.56
N ASN A 343 -6.71 -13.57 -26.87
CA ASN A 343 -7.02 -14.69 -27.75
C ASN A 343 -6.18 -15.94 -27.42
N ALA A 344 -4.89 -15.79 -27.10
CA ALA A 344 -4.06 -16.91 -26.65
C ALA A 344 -4.58 -17.51 -25.34
N LEU A 345 -4.92 -16.66 -24.37
CA LEU A 345 -5.56 -17.07 -23.11
C LEU A 345 -6.86 -17.84 -23.36
N SER A 346 -7.71 -17.39 -24.27
CA SER A 346 -8.98 -18.06 -24.58
C SER A 346 -8.83 -19.49 -25.14
N LYS A 347 -7.63 -19.88 -25.61
CA LYS A 347 -7.33 -21.23 -26.14
C LYS A 347 -6.85 -22.20 -25.06
N THR A 348 -6.57 -21.71 -23.85
CA THR A 348 -6.19 -22.52 -22.70
C THR A 348 -7.36 -23.32 -22.15
N LYS A 349 -7.08 -24.24 -21.23
CA LYS A 349 -8.12 -25.04 -20.56
C LYS A 349 -7.92 -25.05 -19.05
N TYR A 350 -9.02 -25.13 -18.32
CA TYR A 350 -9.02 -25.37 -16.89
C TYR A 350 -10.08 -26.38 -16.49
N GLU A 351 -9.83 -27.03 -15.36
CA GLU A 351 -10.77 -27.87 -14.64
C GLU A 351 -10.72 -27.50 -13.16
N ILE A 352 -11.87 -27.33 -12.51
CA ILE A 352 -11.93 -27.26 -11.05
C ILE A 352 -11.89 -28.70 -10.54
N VAL A 353 -10.80 -29.07 -9.87
CA VAL A 353 -10.59 -30.45 -9.37
C VAL A 353 -11.11 -30.62 -7.95
N GLY A 354 -11.30 -29.53 -7.21
CA GLY A 354 -11.93 -29.57 -5.90
C GLY A 354 -12.16 -28.18 -5.31
N ALA A 355 -13.02 -28.12 -4.32
CA ALA A 355 -13.14 -27.00 -3.40
C ALA A 355 -13.28 -27.56 -1.98
N LYS A 356 -12.67 -26.89 -1.01
CA LYS A 356 -12.64 -27.35 0.36
C LYS A 356 -12.76 -26.16 1.31
N ALA A 357 -13.70 -26.24 2.25
CA ALA A 357 -13.81 -25.31 3.34
C ALA A 357 -12.64 -25.48 4.30
N GLU A 358 -11.93 -24.38 4.56
CA GLU A 358 -10.88 -24.28 5.57
C GLU A 358 -11.36 -23.53 6.82
N GLY A 359 -12.48 -22.81 6.71
CA GLY A 359 -13.21 -22.17 7.81
C GLY A 359 -14.71 -22.07 7.50
N ASN A 360 -15.47 -21.39 8.36
CA ASN A 360 -16.90 -21.15 8.10
C ASN A 360 -17.11 -20.25 6.85
N ASP A 361 -16.16 -19.35 6.60
CA ASP A 361 -16.23 -18.32 5.56
C ASP A 361 -15.03 -18.37 4.59
N SER A 362 -14.23 -19.44 4.61
CA SER A 362 -13.01 -19.54 3.80
C SER A 362 -12.86 -20.89 3.13
N PHE A 363 -12.45 -20.84 1.87
CA PHE A 363 -12.43 -21.96 0.96
C PHE A 363 -11.17 -21.92 0.10
N VAL A 364 -10.60 -23.10 -0.15
CA VAL A 364 -9.56 -23.30 -1.15
C VAL A 364 -10.18 -24.01 -2.34
N VAL A 365 -10.10 -23.39 -3.52
CA VAL A 365 -10.52 -23.98 -4.79
C VAL A 365 -9.28 -24.41 -5.55
N THR A 366 -9.15 -25.71 -5.80
CA THR A 366 -8.03 -26.28 -6.55
C THR A 366 -8.42 -26.37 -8.02
N LEU A 367 -7.60 -25.74 -8.86
CA LEU A 367 -7.69 -25.73 -10.31
C LEU A 367 -6.62 -26.61 -10.91
N LYS A 368 -6.91 -27.17 -12.08
CA LYS A 368 -5.93 -27.82 -12.96
C LYS A 368 -5.96 -27.15 -14.32
N ILE A 369 -4.85 -26.51 -14.71
CA ILE A 369 -4.81 -25.58 -15.84
C ILE A 369 -3.78 -26.02 -16.88
N GLU A 370 -4.23 -26.19 -18.13
CA GLU A 370 -3.39 -26.33 -19.33
C GLU A 370 -3.19 -24.93 -19.95
N GLY A 371 -2.12 -24.25 -19.53
CA GLY A 371 -1.72 -22.94 -20.04
C GLY A 371 -0.75 -23.04 -21.23
N PHE A 372 -0.21 -21.91 -21.66
CA PHE A 372 0.85 -21.85 -22.68
C PHE A 372 2.14 -21.27 -22.10
N ASN A 373 3.30 -21.63 -22.66
CA ASN A 373 4.58 -21.07 -22.25
C ASN A 373 4.85 -19.74 -22.98
N ASP A 374 4.69 -18.64 -22.25
CA ASP A 374 4.84 -17.28 -22.75
C ASP A 374 6.30 -16.93 -23.04
N GLY A 375 7.21 -17.29 -22.14
CA GLY A 375 8.64 -17.04 -22.32
C GLY A 375 9.22 -17.69 -23.59
N LYS A 376 8.77 -18.91 -23.89
CA LYS A 376 9.12 -19.63 -25.12
C LYS A 376 8.52 -18.96 -26.35
N LEU A 377 7.23 -18.62 -26.33
CA LEU A 377 6.57 -17.92 -27.44
C LEU A 377 7.26 -16.59 -27.74
N ILE A 378 7.59 -15.82 -26.71
CA ILE A 378 8.32 -14.56 -26.82
C ILE A 378 9.70 -14.81 -27.42
N SER A 379 10.46 -15.77 -26.88
CA SER A 379 11.82 -16.08 -27.34
C SER A 379 11.85 -16.54 -28.80
N GLU A 380 10.94 -17.42 -29.22
CA GLU A 380 10.84 -17.93 -30.59
C GLU A 380 10.45 -16.81 -31.57
N THR A 381 9.60 -15.88 -31.12
CA THR A 381 9.16 -14.72 -31.90
C THR A 381 10.26 -13.67 -32.05
N GLN A 382 10.97 -13.35 -30.96
CA GLN A 382 11.95 -12.28 -30.91
C GLN A 382 13.30 -12.67 -31.56
N ALA A 383 13.73 -13.93 -31.42
CA ALA A 383 15.05 -14.38 -31.91
C ALA A 383 15.36 -14.00 -33.39
N PRO A 384 14.48 -14.25 -34.38
CA PRO A 384 14.75 -13.88 -35.77
C PRO A 384 14.75 -12.36 -36.02
N ILE A 385 14.04 -11.59 -35.19
CA ILE A 385 13.99 -10.12 -35.29
C ILE A 385 15.26 -9.52 -34.69
N GLN A 386 15.68 -10.06 -33.54
CA GLN A 386 16.92 -9.70 -32.85
C GLN A 386 18.15 -9.91 -33.74
N GLU A 387 18.18 -11.00 -34.51
CA GLU A 387 19.25 -11.25 -35.48
C GLU A 387 19.30 -10.17 -36.57
N GLN A 388 18.15 -9.78 -37.14
CA GLN A 388 18.07 -8.71 -38.14
C GLN A 388 18.54 -7.37 -37.59
N PHE A 389 18.18 -7.05 -36.35
CA PHE A 389 18.64 -5.84 -35.67
C PHE A 389 20.16 -5.85 -35.43
N GLN A 390 20.73 -6.96 -34.96
CA GLN A 390 22.17 -7.10 -34.75
C GLN A 390 22.98 -7.03 -36.06
N GLN A 391 22.39 -7.45 -37.18
CA GLN A 391 22.97 -7.30 -38.52
C GLN A 391 22.86 -5.87 -39.08
N GLY A 392 22.19 -4.96 -38.37
CA GLY A 392 21.97 -3.57 -38.79
C GLY A 392 20.90 -3.41 -39.87
N ASN A 393 20.04 -4.41 -40.07
CA ASN A 393 18.96 -4.38 -41.06
C ASN A 393 17.70 -3.64 -40.57
N LEU A 394 17.63 -3.31 -39.27
CA LEU A 394 16.52 -2.62 -38.64
C LEU A 394 17.05 -1.45 -37.82
N THR A 395 16.33 -0.34 -37.83
CA THR A 395 16.46 0.72 -36.82
C THR A 395 15.87 0.27 -35.48
N GLU A 396 16.14 1.02 -34.41
CA GLU A 396 15.60 0.73 -33.08
C GLU A 396 14.06 0.75 -33.07
N GLN A 397 13.44 1.71 -33.77
CA GLN A 397 11.98 1.79 -33.86
C GLN A 397 11.40 0.64 -34.68
N GLU A 398 12.00 0.31 -35.84
CA GLU A 398 11.56 -0.83 -36.65
C GLU A 398 11.70 -2.17 -35.91
N PHE A 399 12.69 -2.29 -35.03
CA PHE A 399 12.85 -3.44 -34.15
C PHE A 399 11.69 -3.57 -33.16
N VAL A 400 11.35 -2.47 -32.46
CA VAL A 400 10.21 -2.42 -31.52
C VAL A 400 8.90 -2.72 -32.24
N ASP A 401 8.64 -2.06 -33.37
CA ASP A 401 7.40 -2.22 -34.14
C ASP A 401 7.22 -3.67 -34.60
N LYS A 402 8.31 -4.29 -35.10
CA LYS A 402 8.29 -5.69 -35.53
C LYS A 402 8.06 -6.67 -34.39
N ILE A 403 8.63 -6.41 -33.20
CA ILE A 403 8.37 -7.24 -32.02
C ILE A 403 6.90 -7.19 -31.65
N MET A 404 6.33 -5.98 -31.53
CA MET A 404 4.91 -5.80 -31.17
C MET A 404 3.99 -6.50 -32.17
N GLU A 405 4.22 -6.30 -33.47
CA GLU A 405 3.45 -6.95 -34.54
C GLU A 405 3.58 -8.48 -34.50
N SER A 406 4.81 -8.99 -34.40
CA SER A 406 5.07 -10.44 -34.46
C SER A 406 4.54 -11.16 -33.23
N LEU A 407 4.65 -10.55 -32.03
CA LEU A 407 4.07 -11.11 -30.81
C LEU A 407 2.55 -11.15 -30.88
N ALA A 408 1.92 -10.06 -31.33
CA ALA A 408 0.47 -10.05 -31.51
C ALA A 408 0.00 -11.11 -32.52
N GLN A 409 0.76 -11.34 -33.59
CA GLN A 409 0.50 -12.43 -34.55
C GLN A 409 0.70 -13.81 -33.91
N ALA A 410 1.77 -14.00 -33.13
CA ALA A 410 2.06 -15.26 -32.46
C ALA A 410 0.95 -15.65 -31.48
N TYR A 411 0.48 -14.72 -30.65
CA TYR A 411 -0.65 -14.98 -29.74
C TYR A 411 -1.96 -15.29 -30.49
N ASN A 412 -2.17 -14.65 -31.65
CA ASN A 412 -3.31 -14.94 -32.49
C ASN A 412 -3.23 -16.29 -33.22
N GLY A 413 -2.02 -16.83 -33.39
CA GLY A 413 -1.74 -18.07 -34.10
C GLY A 413 -2.08 -19.35 -33.32
N GLU A 414 -1.50 -20.47 -33.73
CA GLU A 414 -1.65 -21.73 -33.00
C GLU A 414 -0.87 -21.68 -31.69
N ILE A 415 -1.55 -21.99 -30.57
CA ILE A 415 -0.95 -22.01 -29.24
C ILE A 415 -0.75 -23.46 -28.82
N THR A 416 0.48 -23.80 -28.47
CA THR A 416 0.80 -25.10 -27.86
C THR A 416 0.56 -25.00 -26.36
N LEU A 417 -0.30 -25.88 -25.83
CA LEU A 417 -0.55 -25.96 -24.41
C LEU A 417 0.51 -26.85 -23.74
N GLU A 418 0.94 -26.42 -22.56
CA GLU A 418 1.83 -27.17 -21.69
C GLU A 418 1.07 -28.23 -20.89
N ALA A 419 1.82 -29.06 -20.18
CA ALA A 419 1.23 -30.01 -19.24
C ALA A 419 0.42 -29.26 -18.16
N PRO A 420 -0.69 -29.86 -17.68
CA PRO A 420 -1.53 -29.20 -16.70
C PRO A 420 -0.80 -29.00 -15.37
N VAL A 421 -0.96 -27.82 -14.78
CA VAL A 421 -0.47 -27.47 -13.44
C VAL A 421 -1.63 -27.31 -12.46
N GLU A 422 -1.43 -27.70 -11.21
CA GLU A 422 -2.42 -27.50 -10.14
C GLU A 422 -2.17 -26.17 -9.44
N MET A 423 -3.23 -25.39 -9.24
CA MET A 423 -3.19 -24.09 -8.59
C MET A 423 -4.27 -24.03 -7.52
N ASP A 424 -3.92 -23.59 -6.32
CA ASP A 424 -4.88 -23.35 -5.24
C ASP A 424 -5.26 -21.86 -5.20
N VAL A 425 -6.56 -21.59 -5.17
CA VAL A 425 -7.13 -20.24 -5.11
C VAL A 425 -7.87 -20.07 -3.80
N ASN A 426 -7.48 -19.05 -3.04
CA ASN A 426 -8.13 -18.73 -1.77
C ASN A 426 -9.36 -17.86 -2.04
N VAL A 427 -10.51 -18.33 -1.54
CA VAL A 427 -11.80 -17.65 -1.68
C VAL A 427 -12.38 -17.38 -0.30
N ILE A 428 -12.80 -16.14 -0.09
CA ILE A 428 -13.45 -15.69 1.15
C ILE A 428 -14.92 -15.41 0.84
N ARG A 429 -15.81 -15.85 1.73
CA ARG A 429 -17.24 -15.59 1.70
C ARG A 429 -17.57 -14.50 2.71
N ASN A 430 -18.10 -13.39 2.24
CA ASN A 430 -18.53 -12.28 3.10
C ASN A 430 -19.82 -12.62 3.87
N ASN A 431 -20.09 -11.84 4.92
CA ASN A 431 -21.30 -11.96 5.74
C ASN A 431 -22.61 -11.79 4.94
N ASP A 432 -22.57 -11.06 3.82
CA ASP A 432 -23.71 -10.88 2.90
C ASP A 432 -23.86 -12.03 1.89
N GLY A 433 -22.96 -13.01 1.94
CA GLY A 433 -22.92 -14.17 1.07
C GLY A 433 -22.19 -13.99 -0.24
N THR A 434 -21.64 -12.80 -0.52
CA THR A 434 -20.77 -12.58 -1.68
C THR A 434 -19.42 -13.27 -1.49
N TYR A 435 -18.72 -13.53 -2.58
CA TYR A 435 -17.41 -14.18 -2.58
C TYR A 435 -16.35 -13.24 -3.16
N ILE A 436 -15.13 -13.33 -2.65
CA ILE A 436 -13.99 -12.55 -3.13
C ILE A 436 -12.74 -13.44 -3.26
N VAL A 437 -11.93 -13.12 -4.26
CA VAL A 437 -10.55 -13.59 -4.41
C VAL A 437 -9.67 -12.35 -4.28
N ALA A 438 -8.90 -12.25 -3.19
CA ALA A 438 -8.13 -11.05 -2.89
C ALA A 438 -6.98 -10.81 -3.89
N LEU A 439 -6.41 -11.89 -4.45
CA LEU A 439 -5.31 -11.85 -5.40
C LEU A 439 -5.66 -12.67 -6.64
N GLN A 440 -6.15 -12.02 -7.69
CA GLN A 440 -6.54 -12.71 -8.93
C GLN A 440 -5.36 -13.38 -9.64
N ASP A 441 -4.13 -12.91 -9.38
CA ASP A 441 -2.89 -13.48 -9.93
C ASP A 441 -2.65 -14.94 -9.52
N GLN A 442 -3.30 -15.41 -8.44
CA GLN A 442 -3.16 -16.77 -7.92
C GLN A 442 -3.42 -17.86 -8.97
N TYR A 443 -4.41 -17.68 -9.85
CA TYR A 443 -4.69 -18.66 -10.91
C TYR A 443 -4.09 -18.28 -12.27
N LEU A 444 -3.79 -16.99 -12.50
CA LEU A 444 -3.30 -16.51 -13.79
C LEU A 444 -1.93 -17.12 -14.15
N GLY A 445 -1.08 -17.42 -13.16
CA GLY A 445 0.18 -18.12 -13.37
C GLY A 445 0.05 -19.55 -13.91
N GLY A 446 -1.13 -20.17 -13.80
CA GLY A 446 -1.39 -21.46 -14.44
C GLY A 446 -1.70 -21.36 -15.93
N PHE A 447 -2.32 -20.24 -16.34
CA PHE A 447 -2.71 -19.95 -17.72
C PHE A 447 -1.53 -19.43 -18.56
N VAL A 448 -0.63 -18.67 -17.93
CA VAL A 448 0.59 -18.10 -18.53
C VAL A 448 1.80 -18.67 -17.81
N GLN A 449 2.47 -19.64 -18.45
CA GLN A 449 3.59 -20.38 -17.86
C GLN A 449 4.92 -19.85 -18.39
N TYR A 450 6.01 -20.06 -17.64
CA TYR A 450 7.37 -19.61 -17.98
C TYR A 450 8.38 -20.75 -17.98
#